data_AF-A0A3M1PG58-F1
#
_entry.id   AF-A0A3M1PG58-F1
#
_cell.length_a   1.000
_cell.length_b   1.000
_cell.length_c   1.000
_cell.angle_alpha   90.00
_cell.angle_beta   90.00
_cell.angle_gamma   90.00
#
_symmetry.space_group_name_H-M   'P 1'
#
loop_
_entity.id
_entity.type
_entity.pdbx_description
1 polymer ?
#
loop_
_entity_poly.entity_id
_entity_poly.type
_entity_poly.pdbx_seq_one_letter_code
_entity_poly.pdbx_strand_id
1 'polypeptide(L)'
;MGRREAITMNEARIEAARSPAARLVIDRRAVTRWGRGHPWIFANEILSRPAEDVPSGAVVTLVSPKGEAVGLATFNPHALIACRRLAESPKTVIDAEFFAARLRRADALRRRFLPQPFYRLVHGEADDLPGLVIDRFGDVFVLQLNTAGAEALLPCLLDGLHAACAPAAVVLRRDAPARRLEGLELRPPEVIGRLARPVVDVPEGGVTFRADLLGGQKTGWYFDQRRNRALIAGWAQEARVLDLYCHTGGFALRAAAGGARRVLAVDTARPALALAEEAARENGLADRVAFRHGDVRAVLRTLGQEGERFEIVVA
;
A
#
# COMPACT_ATOMS: atom_id res chain seq x y z
N MET A 1 32.18 -12.58 -15.68
CA MET A 1 31.44 -13.81 -15.32
C MET A 1 30.09 -13.53 -14.65
N GLY A 2 29.94 -12.56 -13.74
CA GLY A 2 28.71 -12.42 -12.93
C GLY A 2 27.42 -11.85 -13.57
N ARG A 3 27.43 -11.31 -14.80
CA ARG A 3 26.19 -10.80 -15.45
C ARG A 3 25.36 -11.91 -16.13
N ARG A 4 26.02 -12.92 -16.72
CA ARG A 4 25.32 -14.05 -17.35
C ARG A 4 24.71 -14.98 -16.29
N GLU A 5 25.43 -15.27 -15.22
CA GLU A 5 24.92 -16.10 -14.11
C GLU A 5 23.71 -15.47 -13.40
N ALA A 6 23.69 -14.14 -13.20
CA ALA A 6 22.54 -13.45 -12.62
C ALA A 6 21.30 -13.44 -13.55
N ILE A 7 21.50 -13.38 -14.87
CA ILE A 7 20.42 -13.47 -15.87
C ILE A 7 19.84 -14.89 -15.91
N THR A 8 20.70 -15.92 -15.95
CA THR A 8 20.27 -17.33 -16.01
C THR A 8 19.56 -17.78 -14.71
N MET A 9 19.97 -17.26 -13.55
CA MET A 9 19.32 -17.55 -12.27
C MET A 9 17.98 -16.81 -12.10
N ASN A 10 17.81 -15.67 -12.79
CA ASN A 10 16.54 -14.96 -12.89
C ASN A 10 15.58 -15.67 -13.86
N GLU A 11 16.09 -16.16 -14.99
CA GLU A 11 15.31 -16.96 -15.96
C GLU A 11 14.79 -18.27 -15.35
N ALA A 12 15.62 -19.02 -14.60
CA ALA A 12 15.18 -20.23 -13.92
C ALA A 12 14.13 -19.98 -12.81
N ARG A 13 14.19 -18.84 -12.11
CA ARG A 13 13.17 -18.41 -11.14
C ARG A 13 11.88 -17.93 -11.82
N ILE A 14 12.01 -17.25 -12.95
CA ILE A 14 10.89 -16.84 -13.81
C ILE A 14 10.21 -18.08 -14.41
N GLU A 15 10.94 -19.12 -14.77
CA GLU A 15 10.42 -20.36 -15.32
C GLU A 15 9.73 -21.24 -14.27
N ALA A 16 10.23 -21.27 -13.03
CA ALA A 16 9.56 -21.90 -11.89
C ALA A 16 8.22 -21.22 -11.51
N ALA A 17 8.05 -19.93 -11.86
CA ALA A 17 6.77 -19.22 -11.70
C ALA A 17 5.77 -19.47 -12.84
N ARG A 18 6.17 -20.12 -13.94
CA ARG A 18 5.42 -20.21 -15.22
C ARG A 18 4.57 -21.47 -15.40
N SER A 19 4.45 -22.36 -14.41
CA SER A 19 3.43 -23.43 -14.46
C SER A 19 2.99 -23.90 -13.06
N PRO A 20 1.68 -24.02 -12.79
CA PRO A 20 1.20 -24.50 -11.50
C PRO A 20 1.36 -26.03 -11.42
N ALA A 21 2.56 -26.51 -11.10
CA ALA A 21 2.80 -27.93 -10.90
C ALA A 21 2.04 -28.48 -9.67
N ALA A 22 1.90 -27.66 -8.63
CA ALA A 22 1.25 -28.07 -7.39
C ALA A 22 -0.27 -27.88 -7.43
N ARG A 23 -1.00 -28.93 -7.05
CA ARG A 23 -2.46 -28.98 -6.94
C ARG A 23 -2.86 -29.12 -5.47
N LEU A 24 -3.77 -28.27 -4.98
CA LEU A 24 -4.30 -28.34 -3.62
C LEU A 24 -5.76 -28.71 -3.65
N VAL A 25 -6.14 -29.77 -2.92
CA VAL A 25 -7.56 -30.14 -2.77
C VAL A 25 -8.16 -29.34 -1.62
N ILE A 26 -9.20 -28.57 -1.90
CA ILE A 26 -9.92 -27.75 -0.92
C ILE A 26 -11.30 -28.33 -0.61
N ASP A 27 -11.83 -28.05 0.58
CA ASP A 27 -13.13 -28.56 0.99
C ASP A 27 -14.31 -27.98 0.18
N ARG A 28 -15.51 -28.59 0.31
CA ARG A 28 -16.70 -28.17 -0.45
C ARG A 28 -17.17 -26.75 -0.10
N ARG A 29 -16.99 -26.30 1.14
CA ARG A 29 -17.38 -24.94 1.60
C ARG A 29 -16.45 -23.90 0.98
N ALA A 30 -15.15 -24.19 0.96
CA ALA A 30 -14.14 -23.38 0.30
C ALA A 30 -14.39 -23.25 -1.21
N VAL A 31 -14.69 -24.35 -1.91
CA VAL A 31 -15.09 -24.30 -3.34
C VAL A 31 -16.28 -23.38 -3.56
N THR A 32 -17.30 -23.47 -2.70
CA THR A 32 -18.52 -22.65 -2.81
C THR A 32 -18.21 -21.17 -2.61
N ARG A 33 -17.41 -20.81 -1.60
CA ARG A 33 -17.01 -19.42 -1.35
C ARG A 33 -16.11 -18.88 -2.46
N TRP A 34 -15.18 -19.69 -2.94
CA TRP A 34 -14.29 -19.37 -4.06
C TRP A 34 -15.09 -18.98 -5.31
N GLY A 35 -16.06 -19.80 -5.71
CA GLY A 35 -16.94 -19.52 -6.85
C GLY A 35 -17.81 -18.27 -6.69
N ARG A 36 -17.99 -17.77 -5.45
CA ARG A 36 -18.72 -16.52 -5.17
C ARG A 36 -17.84 -15.28 -5.11
N GLY A 37 -16.53 -15.39 -5.34
CA GLY A 37 -15.65 -14.23 -5.28
C GLY A 37 -14.63 -14.25 -4.15
N HIS A 38 -14.77 -15.13 -3.14
CA HIS A 38 -13.98 -14.98 -1.92
C HIS A 38 -12.47 -15.11 -2.20
N PRO A 39 -11.64 -14.15 -1.73
CA PRO A 39 -10.24 -14.09 -2.15
C PRO A 39 -9.34 -15.10 -1.42
N TRP A 40 -9.80 -15.70 -0.32
CA TRP A 40 -8.98 -16.52 0.56
C TRP A 40 -9.47 -17.95 0.73
N ILE A 41 -8.51 -18.86 0.84
CA ILE A 41 -8.64 -20.21 1.39
C ILE A 41 -7.80 -20.28 2.66
N PHE A 42 -8.40 -20.74 3.76
CA PHE A 42 -7.73 -20.88 5.05
C PHE A 42 -7.03 -22.23 5.17
N ALA A 43 -6.01 -22.30 6.04
CA ALA A 43 -5.19 -23.50 6.21
C ALA A 43 -5.99 -24.77 6.54
N ASN A 44 -7.07 -24.64 7.33
CA ASN A 44 -7.95 -25.73 7.74
C ASN A 44 -8.95 -26.17 6.65
N GLU A 45 -9.00 -25.48 5.51
CA GLU A 45 -9.88 -25.80 4.39
C GLU A 45 -9.18 -26.60 3.28
N ILE A 46 -7.87 -26.85 3.46
CA ILE A 46 -7.05 -27.67 2.56
C ILE A 46 -7.13 -29.12 3.03
N LEU A 47 -7.72 -29.99 2.21
CA LEU A 47 -7.88 -31.42 2.49
C LEU A 47 -6.61 -32.21 2.18
N SER A 48 -5.90 -31.85 1.11
CA SER A 48 -4.64 -32.48 0.75
C SER A 48 -3.70 -31.54 -0.01
N ARG A 49 -2.40 -31.82 0.14
CA ARG A 49 -1.27 -31.14 -0.51
C ARG A 49 -0.48 -32.17 -1.31
N PRO A 50 0.30 -31.77 -2.34
CA PRO A 50 1.23 -32.69 -3.00
C PRO A 50 2.27 -33.24 -1.99
N ALA A 51 2.86 -34.40 -2.32
CA ALA A 51 3.86 -35.03 -1.48
C ALA A 51 5.19 -34.25 -1.42
N GLU A 52 5.50 -33.52 -2.49
CA GLU A 52 6.64 -32.60 -2.56
C GLU A 52 6.30 -31.28 -1.87
N ASP A 53 7.31 -30.70 -1.20
CA ASP A 53 7.17 -29.41 -0.55
C ASP A 53 6.93 -28.29 -1.56
N VAL A 54 5.82 -27.55 -1.37
CA VAL A 54 5.48 -26.41 -2.20
C VAL A 54 6.05 -25.14 -1.57
N PRO A 55 6.92 -24.38 -2.26
CA PRO A 55 7.49 -23.16 -1.72
C PRO A 55 6.43 -22.10 -1.37
N SER A 56 6.66 -21.35 -0.29
CA SER A 56 5.84 -20.19 0.05
C SER A 56 5.84 -19.18 -1.09
N GLY A 57 4.64 -18.75 -1.49
CA GLY A 57 4.41 -17.82 -2.59
C GLY A 57 4.20 -18.48 -3.95
N ALA A 58 4.39 -19.81 -4.08
CA ALA A 58 4.20 -20.50 -5.34
C ALA A 58 2.75 -20.39 -5.84
N VAL A 59 2.58 -20.34 -7.16
CA VAL A 59 1.27 -20.42 -7.80
C VAL A 59 0.81 -21.88 -7.84
N VAL A 60 -0.37 -22.15 -7.32
CA VAL A 60 -0.98 -23.47 -7.23
C VAL A 60 -2.33 -23.51 -7.93
N THR A 61 -2.71 -24.69 -8.41
CA THR A 61 -4.08 -24.96 -8.86
C THR A 61 -4.93 -25.43 -7.70
N LEU A 62 -6.05 -24.76 -7.45
CA LEU A 62 -7.04 -25.24 -6.48
C LEU A 62 -7.94 -26.29 -7.16
N VAL A 63 -8.23 -27.36 -6.43
CA VAL A 63 -8.98 -28.52 -6.92
C VAL A 63 -10.12 -28.83 -5.97
N SER A 64 -11.30 -29.13 -6.51
CA SER A 64 -12.45 -29.57 -5.72
C SER A 64 -12.23 -31.01 -5.20
N PRO A 65 -13.02 -31.46 -4.20
CA PRO A 65 -12.94 -32.86 -3.75
C PRO A 65 -13.29 -33.89 -4.84
N LYS A 66 -13.86 -33.46 -5.98
CA LYS A 66 -14.17 -34.31 -7.14
C LYS A 66 -13.03 -34.34 -8.17
N GLY A 67 -11.92 -33.64 -7.92
CA GLY A 67 -10.77 -33.57 -8.83
C GLY A 67 -10.82 -32.45 -9.87
N GLU A 68 -11.88 -31.64 -9.88
CA GLU A 68 -12.05 -30.54 -10.84
C GLU A 68 -11.17 -29.34 -10.46
N ALA A 69 -10.43 -28.78 -11.41
CA ALA A 69 -9.66 -27.56 -11.18
C ALA A 69 -10.59 -26.34 -11.14
N VAL A 70 -10.52 -25.55 -10.06
CA VAL A 70 -11.44 -24.43 -9.80
C VAL A 70 -10.78 -23.05 -9.92
N GLY A 71 -9.45 -22.99 -10.03
CA GLY A 71 -8.73 -21.74 -10.30
C GLY A 71 -7.29 -21.74 -9.79
N LEU A 72 -6.66 -20.56 -9.82
CA LEU A 72 -5.27 -20.35 -9.44
C LEU A 72 -5.15 -19.44 -8.22
N ALA A 73 -4.23 -19.77 -7.33
CA ALA A 73 -3.92 -18.99 -6.14
C ALA A 73 -2.42 -19.01 -5.84
N THR A 74 -1.92 -18.01 -5.11
CA THR A 74 -0.62 -18.16 -4.44
C THR A 74 -0.80 -18.94 -3.14
N PHE A 75 0.14 -19.80 -2.79
CA PHE A 75 0.09 -20.64 -1.59
C PHE A 75 1.18 -20.32 -0.58
N ASN A 76 0.86 -20.30 0.71
CA ASN A 76 1.82 -20.27 1.81
C ASN A 76 1.44 -21.33 2.85
N PRO A 77 2.24 -22.40 3.03
CA PRO A 77 1.90 -23.50 3.94
C PRO A 77 1.88 -23.12 5.42
N HIS A 78 2.50 -21.98 5.78
CA HIS A 78 2.69 -21.52 7.15
C HIS A 78 1.73 -20.40 7.57
N ALA A 79 0.91 -19.87 6.65
CA ALA A 79 -0.02 -18.78 6.92
C ALA A 79 -1.43 -19.30 7.22
N LEU A 80 -2.15 -18.61 8.11
CA LEU A 80 -3.58 -18.88 8.36
C LEU A 80 -4.41 -18.73 7.08
N ILE A 81 -4.16 -17.65 6.33
CA ILE A 81 -4.65 -17.48 4.96
C ILE A 81 -3.66 -18.21 4.05
N ALA A 82 -3.92 -19.50 3.84
CA ALA A 82 -3.00 -20.37 3.13
C ALA A 82 -2.99 -20.13 1.63
N CYS A 83 -4.13 -19.78 1.02
CA CYS A 83 -4.16 -19.42 -0.40
C CYS A 83 -4.84 -18.07 -0.64
N ARG A 84 -4.31 -17.30 -1.60
CA ARG A 84 -4.87 -16.04 -2.06
C ARG A 84 -5.15 -16.07 -3.55
N ARG A 85 -6.38 -15.72 -3.93
CA ARG A 85 -6.91 -15.86 -5.29
C ARG A 85 -6.16 -15.02 -6.31
N LEU A 86 -5.68 -15.66 -7.38
CA LEU A 86 -5.14 -14.98 -8.55
C LEU A 86 -6.16 -15.00 -9.70
N ALA A 87 -6.66 -16.17 -10.09
CA ALA A 87 -7.53 -16.30 -11.26
C ALA A 87 -8.61 -17.35 -11.05
N GLU A 88 -9.79 -17.11 -11.63
CA GLU A 88 -10.88 -18.10 -11.67
C GLU A 88 -10.59 -19.25 -12.63
N SER A 89 -10.04 -18.93 -13.80
CA SER A 89 -9.69 -19.94 -14.78
C SER A 89 -8.36 -20.60 -14.41
N PRO A 90 -8.29 -21.94 -14.29
CA PRO A 90 -7.03 -22.65 -14.08
C PRO A 90 -6.09 -22.58 -15.30
N LYS A 91 -6.56 -22.06 -16.44
CA LYS A 91 -5.77 -21.88 -17.67
C LYS A 91 -5.14 -20.50 -17.78
N THR A 92 -5.42 -19.59 -16.83
CA THR A 92 -4.86 -18.24 -16.87
C THR A 92 -3.33 -18.29 -16.69
N VAL A 93 -2.61 -17.60 -17.55
CA VAL A 93 -1.16 -17.40 -17.40
C VAL A 93 -0.93 -16.23 -16.46
N ILE A 94 -0.06 -16.40 -15.46
CA ILE A 94 0.31 -15.37 -14.48
C ILE A 94 1.65 -14.77 -14.90
N ASP A 95 1.62 -13.85 -15.85
CA ASP A 95 2.80 -13.18 -16.43
C ASP A 95 2.72 -11.65 -16.31
N ALA A 96 3.63 -10.94 -16.99
CA ALA A 96 3.65 -9.48 -16.98
C ALA A 96 2.34 -8.86 -17.52
N GLU A 97 1.71 -9.45 -18.54
CA GLU A 97 0.48 -8.92 -19.12
C GLU A 97 -0.71 -9.13 -18.17
N PHE A 98 -0.75 -10.25 -17.44
CA PHE A 98 -1.72 -10.47 -16.36
C PHE A 98 -1.70 -9.32 -15.34
N PHE A 99 -0.51 -8.91 -14.90
CA PHE A 99 -0.35 -7.78 -13.97
C PHE A 99 -0.66 -6.45 -14.65
N ALA A 100 -0.17 -6.21 -15.87
CA ALA A 100 -0.41 -4.98 -16.61
C ALA A 100 -1.91 -4.71 -16.82
N ALA A 101 -2.69 -5.73 -17.18
CA ALA A 101 -4.13 -5.62 -17.34
C ALA A 101 -4.83 -5.20 -16.04
N ARG A 102 -4.45 -5.78 -14.89
CA ARG A 102 -5.02 -5.43 -13.58
C ARG A 102 -4.62 -4.04 -13.12
N LEU A 103 -3.38 -3.66 -13.33
CA LEU A 103 -2.88 -2.32 -13.02
C LEU A 103 -3.59 -1.26 -13.87
N ARG A 104 -3.78 -1.50 -15.17
CA ARG A 104 -4.56 -0.61 -16.06
C ARG A 104 -6.01 -0.47 -15.60
N ARG A 105 -6.65 -1.57 -15.21
CA ARG A 105 -8.02 -1.56 -14.67
C ARG A 105 -8.08 -0.76 -13.36
N ALA A 106 -7.13 -0.99 -12.46
CA ALA A 106 -7.06 -0.28 -11.19
C ALA A 106 -6.83 1.22 -11.40
N ASP A 107 -5.92 1.61 -12.31
CA ASP A 107 -5.66 2.99 -12.71
C ASP A 107 -6.90 3.66 -13.30
N ALA A 108 -7.56 2.99 -14.25
CA ALA A 108 -8.78 3.47 -14.88
C ALA A 108 -9.88 3.76 -13.84
N LEU A 109 -10.02 2.92 -12.81
CA LEU A 109 -10.96 3.16 -11.72
C LEU A 109 -10.64 4.46 -10.97
N ARG A 110 -9.37 4.69 -10.56
CA ARG A 110 -8.98 5.89 -9.79
C ARG A 110 -9.16 7.15 -10.61
N ARG A 111 -8.79 7.11 -11.89
CA ARG A 111 -8.89 8.26 -12.80
C ARG A 111 -10.33 8.77 -12.98
N ARG A 112 -11.35 7.97 -12.66
CA ARG A 112 -12.76 8.42 -12.67
C ARG A 112 -13.05 9.51 -11.64
N PHE A 113 -12.31 9.57 -10.54
CA PHE A 113 -12.58 10.50 -9.42
C PHE A 113 -11.32 11.17 -8.85
N LEU A 114 -10.13 10.82 -9.33
CA LEU A 114 -8.84 11.41 -8.95
C LEU A 114 -8.10 11.86 -10.22
N PRO A 115 -8.21 13.15 -10.61
CA PRO A 115 -7.65 13.62 -11.88
C PRO A 115 -6.13 13.67 -11.89
N GLN A 116 -5.50 13.80 -10.73
CA GLN A 116 -4.04 13.85 -10.58
C GLN A 116 -3.50 12.48 -10.15
N PRO A 117 -2.30 12.07 -10.63
CA PRO A 117 -1.70 10.76 -10.37
C PRO A 117 -1.11 10.62 -8.95
N PHE A 118 -1.87 10.98 -7.93
CA PHE A 118 -1.49 10.89 -6.51
C PHE A 118 -2.55 10.12 -5.74
N TYR A 119 -2.41 8.79 -5.67
CA TYR A 119 -3.41 7.94 -5.04
C TYR A 119 -2.92 6.53 -4.80
N ARG A 120 -3.67 5.79 -3.98
CA ARG A 120 -3.57 4.34 -3.93
C ARG A 120 -4.03 3.72 -5.24
N LEU A 121 -3.08 3.27 -6.05
CA LEU A 121 -3.34 2.54 -7.28
C LEU A 121 -3.88 1.15 -7.00
N VAL A 122 -3.27 0.40 -6.07
CA VAL A 122 -3.67 -0.98 -5.73
C VAL A 122 -3.93 -1.08 -4.24
N HIS A 123 -5.07 -1.66 -3.89
CA HIS A 123 -5.53 -1.92 -2.53
C HIS A 123 -5.80 -3.43 -2.31
N GLY A 124 -4.75 -4.23 -2.49
CA GLY A 124 -4.77 -5.66 -2.21
C GLY A 124 -5.81 -6.42 -3.03
N GLU A 125 -6.52 -7.30 -2.34
CA GLU A 125 -7.59 -8.13 -2.87
C GLU A 125 -8.71 -7.33 -3.54
N ALA A 126 -8.97 -6.08 -3.13
CA ALA A 126 -10.01 -5.25 -3.73
C ALA A 126 -9.73 -4.88 -5.20
N ASP A 127 -8.47 -4.99 -5.63
CA ASP A 127 -8.04 -4.76 -7.02
C ASP A 127 -7.61 -6.07 -7.71
N ASP A 128 -7.99 -7.22 -7.14
CA ASP A 128 -7.52 -8.55 -7.51
C ASP A 128 -5.98 -8.66 -7.53
N LEU A 129 -5.27 -7.99 -6.62
CA LEU A 129 -3.82 -8.11 -6.48
C LEU A 129 -3.48 -8.42 -5.02
N PRO A 130 -3.72 -9.67 -4.56
CA PRO A 130 -3.68 -10.01 -3.15
C PRO A 130 -2.35 -9.69 -2.48
N GLY A 131 -2.41 -9.10 -1.29
CA GLY A 131 -1.20 -8.79 -0.53
C GLY A 131 -0.36 -7.64 -1.08
N LEU A 132 -0.80 -6.96 -2.13
CA LEU A 132 -0.08 -5.85 -2.75
C LEU A 132 -0.75 -4.52 -2.41
N VAL A 133 0.03 -3.55 -1.94
CA VAL A 133 -0.39 -2.14 -1.91
C VAL A 133 0.52 -1.36 -2.83
N ILE A 134 -0.06 -0.60 -3.75
CA ILE A 134 0.68 0.33 -4.61
C ILE A 134 0.12 1.73 -4.40
N ASP A 135 0.96 2.63 -3.91
CA ASP A 135 0.67 4.05 -3.88
C ASP A 135 1.45 4.76 -4.99
N ARG A 136 0.76 5.60 -5.77
CA ARG A 136 1.29 6.34 -6.92
C ARG A 136 1.53 7.80 -6.52
N PHE A 137 2.72 8.30 -6.82
CA PHE A 137 3.18 9.67 -6.60
C PHE A 137 3.73 10.23 -7.91
N GLY A 138 2.83 10.63 -8.82
CA GLY A 138 3.22 11.03 -10.17
C GLY A 138 3.68 9.84 -11.00
N ASP A 139 4.97 9.86 -11.36
CA ASP A 139 5.70 8.82 -12.07
C ASP A 139 6.48 7.87 -11.12
N VAL A 140 6.40 8.08 -9.81
CA VAL A 140 6.99 7.22 -8.78
C VAL A 140 5.93 6.31 -8.15
N PHE A 141 6.26 5.04 -7.94
CA PHE A 141 5.35 4.04 -7.37
C PHE A 141 5.96 3.40 -6.14
N VAL A 142 5.22 3.35 -5.03
CA VAL A 142 5.66 2.71 -3.78
C VAL A 142 4.87 1.42 -3.59
N LEU A 143 5.57 0.29 -3.53
CA LEU A 143 4.99 -1.05 -3.45
C LEU A 143 5.23 -1.63 -2.05
N GLN A 144 4.16 -1.97 -1.32
CA GLN A 144 4.26 -2.86 -0.18
C GLN A 144 3.88 -4.28 -0.60
N LEU A 145 4.83 -5.19 -0.43
CA LEU A 145 4.68 -6.62 -0.73
C LEU A 145 4.39 -7.32 0.62
N ASN A 146 3.13 -7.57 0.94
CA ASN A 146 2.76 -8.04 2.29
C ASN A 146 2.62 -9.56 2.39
N THR A 147 2.77 -10.31 1.29
CA THR A 147 2.54 -11.76 1.23
C THR A 147 3.64 -12.47 0.48
N ALA A 148 3.88 -13.74 0.79
CA ALA A 148 4.90 -14.54 0.09
C ALA A 148 4.60 -14.63 -1.43
N GLY A 149 3.32 -14.68 -1.81
CA GLY A 149 2.89 -14.66 -3.20
C GLY A 149 3.26 -13.37 -3.94
N ALA A 150 3.00 -12.21 -3.32
CA ALA A 150 3.39 -10.92 -3.89
C ALA A 150 4.92 -10.79 -4.03
N GLU A 151 5.68 -11.31 -3.07
CA GLU A 151 7.15 -11.34 -3.13
C GLU A 151 7.66 -12.24 -4.26
N ALA A 152 7.11 -13.45 -4.39
CA ALA A 152 7.53 -14.42 -5.41
C ALA A 152 7.20 -13.94 -6.83
N LEU A 153 6.08 -13.23 -7.01
CA LEU A 153 5.63 -12.72 -8.30
C LEU A 153 6.18 -11.32 -8.63
N LEU A 154 7.06 -10.77 -7.80
CA LEU A 154 7.63 -9.44 -7.98
C LEU A 154 8.25 -9.21 -9.37
N PRO A 155 9.03 -10.14 -9.98
CA PRO A 155 9.57 -9.91 -11.32
C PRO A 155 8.48 -9.66 -12.37
N CYS A 156 7.45 -10.50 -12.43
CA CYS A 156 6.33 -10.33 -13.36
C CYS A 156 5.53 -9.06 -13.06
N LEU A 157 5.36 -8.72 -11.77
CA LEU A 157 4.69 -7.50 -11.35
C LEU A 157 5.45 -6.24 -11.81
N LEU A 158 6.78 -6.21 -11.68
CA LEU A 158 7.61 -5.09 -12.13
C LEU A 158 7.51 -4.90 -13.64
N ASP A 159 7.61 -5.98 -14.41
CA ASP A 159 7.44 -5.94 -15.87
C ASP A 159 6.03 -5.42 -16.25
N GLY A 160 4.99 -5.92 -15.57
CA GLY A 160 3.62 -5.47 -15.77
C GLY A 160 3.40 -4.00 -15.39
N LEU A 161 4.05 -3.52 -14.33
CA LEU A 161 4.02 -2.11 -13.92
C LEU A 161 4.73 -1.22 -14.94
N HIS A 162 5.87 -1.66 -15.48
CA HIS A 162 6.56 -0.96 -16.55
C HIS A 162 5.70 -0.85 -17.81
N ALA A 163 5.05 -1.94 -18.21
CA ALA A 163 4.15 -1.96 -19.38
C ALA A 163 2.89 -1.09 -19.18
N ALA A 164 2.31 -1.09 -17.98
CA ALA A 164 1.06 -0.38 -17.72
C ALA A 164 1.23 1.12 -17.43
N CYS A 165 2.34 1.51 -16.79
CA CYS A 165 2.46 2.82 -16.16
C CYS A 165 3.76 3.57 -16.48
N ALA A 166 4.76 2.92 -17.09
CA ALA A 166 6.07 3.51 -17.41
C ALA A 166 6.67 4.34 -16.25
N PRO A 167 6.89 3.73 -15.06
CA PRO A 167 7.36 4.44 -13.88
C PRO A 167 8.78 4.98 -14.08
N ALA A 168 9.05 6.17 -13.55
CA ALA A 168 10.42 6.70 -13.45
C ALA A 168 11.21 6.00 -12.33
N ALA A 169 10.52 5.67 -11.24
CA ALA A 169 11.08 4.91 -10.13
C ALA A 169 10.02 4.05 -9.43
N VAL A 170 10.49 2.94 -8.87
CA VAL A 170 9.72 2.05 -8.01
C VAL A 170 10.43 1.92 -6.67
N VAL A 171 9.72 2.20 -5.57
CA VAL A 171 10.21 2.01 -4.20
C VAL A 171 9.56 0.75 -3.63
N LEU A 172 10.37 -0.26 -3.31
CA LEU A 172 9.90 -1.47 -2.66
C LEU A 172 9.99 -1.31 -1.14
N ARG A 173 8.84 -1.36 -0.47
CA ARG A 173 8.70 -1.30 0.99
C ARG A 173 8.47 -2.70 1.53
N ARG A 174 9.52 -3.26 2.14
CA ARG A 174 9.53 -4.60 2.74
C ARG A 174 9.72 -4.54 4.25
N ASP A 175 9.37 -3.42 4.87
CA ASP A 175 9.58 -3.09 6.28
C ASP A 175 8.29 -3.19 7.12
N ALA A 176 7.16 -3.52 6.50
CA ALA A 176 5.89 -3.69 7.18
C ALA A 176 5.91 -4.92 8.13
N PRO A 177 5.61 -4.77 9.44
CA PRO A 177 5.66 -5.88 10.40
C PRO A 177 4.77 -7.08 10.04
N ALA A 178 3.67 -6.85 9.31
CA ALA A 178 2.75 -7.89 8.86
C ALA A 178 3.41 -8.96 7.98
N ARG A 179 4.53 -8.65 7.31
CA ARG A 179 5.32 -9.61 6.51
C ARG A 179 5.81 -10.80 7.33
N ARG A 180 6.01 -10.64 8.64
CA ARG A 180 6.41 -11.73 9.54
C ARG A 180 5.36 -12.84 9.64
N LEU A 181 4.06 -12.50 9.49
CA LEU A 181 2.97 -13.48 9.46
C LEU A 181 3.03 -14.38 8.22
N GLU A 182 3.78 -13.96 7.19
CA GLU A 182 3.98 -14.69 5.94
C GLU A 182 5.37 -15.34 5.88
N GLY A 183 6.14 -15.30 6.98
CA GLY A 183 7.50 -15.85 7.05
C GLY A 183 8.54 -15.03 6.28
N LEU A 184 8.23 -13.78 5.93
CA LEU A 184 9.10 -12.93 5.13
C LEU A 184 10.02 -12.07 6.01
N GLU A 185 11.27 -11.93 5.56
CA GLU A 185 12.24 -11.02 6.14
C GLU A 185 11.79 -9.55 5.95
N LEU A 186 12.07 -8.72 6.96
CA LEU A 186 11.93 -7.27 6.85
C LEU A 186 13.20 -6.67 6.29
N ARG A 187 13.08 -5.83 5.26
CA ARG A 187 14.21 -5.17 4.60
C ARG A 187 14.00 -3.67 4.53
N PRO A 188 15.09 -2.87 4.57
CA PRO A 188 14.98 -1.45 4.31
C PRO A 188 14.41 -1.19 2.91
N PRO A 189 13.84 0.00 2.66
CA PRO A 189 13.34 0.37 1.34
C PRO A 189 14.41 0.22 0.25
N GLU A 190 13.98 -0.30 -0.90
CA GLU A 190 14.83 -0.50 -2.08
C GLU A 190 14.27 0.34 -3.24
N VAL A 191 15.16 0.97 -4.02
CA VAL A 191 14.78 1.81 -5.16
C VAL A 191 15.22 1.16 -6.47
N ILE A 192 14.29 1.04 -7.40
CA ILE A 192 14.50 0.60 -8.78
C ILE A 192 14.22 1.80 -9.71
N GLY A 193 15.10 2.06 -10.68
CA GLY A 193 14.98 3.21 -11.57
C GLY A 193 15.62 4.48 -11.00
N ARG A 194 15.11 5.66 -11.38
CA ARG A 194 15.71 6.96 -11.03
C ARG A 194 14.77 7.78 -10.14
N LEU A 195 14.96 7.66 -8.82
CA LEU A 195 14.29 8.52 -7.84
C LEU A 195 15.08 9.82 -7.67
N ALA A 196 14.51 10.95 -8.10
CA ALA A 196 15.20 12.24 -8.06
C ALA A 196 15.47 12.72 -6.61
N ARG A 197 14.51 12.52 -5.71
CA ARG A 197 14.61 12.86 -4.28
C ARG A 197 13.73 11.92 -3.44
N PRO A 198 14.13 11.58 -2.20
CA PRO A 198 13.32 10.75 -1.30
C PRO A 198 11.99 11.38 -0.90
N VAL A 199 11.97 12.70 -0.74
CA VAL A 199 10.79 13.48 -0.38
C VAL A 199 10.12 14.02 -1.64
N VAL A 200 8.87 13.66 -1.87
CA VAL A 200 8.09 14.09 -3.04
C VAL A 200 6.95 15.03 -2.66
N ASP A 201 6.54 15.84 -3.62
CA ASP A 201 5.41 16.76 -3.47
C ASP A 201 4.11 16.00 -3.73
N VAL A 202 3.11 16.22 -2.89
CA VAL A 202 1.80 15.58 -2.98
C VAL A 202 0.73 16.66 -3.07
N PRO A 203 0.28 17.03 -4.28
CA PRO A 203 -0.82 17.98 -4.43
C PRO A 203 -2.16 17.33 -4.05
N GLU A 204 -2.91 17.98 -3.16
CA GLU A 204 -4.24 17.55 -2.75
C GLU A 204 -5.10 18.76 -2.31
N GLY A 205 -6.20 18.99 -3.02
CA GLY A 205 -7.21 19.98 -2.64
C GLY A 205 -6.76 21.43 -2.71
N GLY A 206 -5.72 21.76 -3.49
CA GLY A 206 -5.14 23.10 -3.55
C GLY A 206 -4.03 23.35 -2.52
N VAL A 207 -3.61 22.31 -1.79
CA VAL A 207 -2.44 22.34 -0.91
C VAL A 207 -1.42 21.31 -1.43
N THR A 208 -0.14 21.65 -1.37
CA THR A 208 0.95 20.72 -1.69
C THR A 208 1.62 20.24 -0.40
N PHE A 209 1.57 18.92 -0.15
CA PHE A 209 2.20 18.28 1.01
C PHE A 209 3.55 17.68 0.63
N ARG A 210 4.29 17.19 1.63
CA ARG A 210 5.55 16.47 1.45
C ARG A 210 5.42 15.03 1.97
N ALA A 211 5.92 14.07 1.19
CA ALA A 211 5.93 12.65 1.55
C ALA A 211 7.34 12.08 1.39
N ASP A 212 7.93 11.60 2.49
CA ASP A 212 9.19 10.84 2.44
C ASP A 212 8.89 9.38 2.09
N LEU A 213 9.30 8.97 0.88
CA LEU A 213 9.01 7.64 0.37
C LEU A 213 9.91 6.55 0.98
N LEU A 214 11.05 6.93 1.55
CA LEU A 214 12.04 6.01 2.12
C LEU A 214 11.95 5.98 3.65
N GLY A 215 12.02 7.14 4.31
CA GLY A 215 11.99 7.26 5.77
C GLY A 215 10.59 7.40 6.36
N GLY A 216 9.58 7.73 5.54
CA GLY A 216 8.22 7.99 6.02
C GLY A 216 7.46 6.73 6.43
N GLN A 217 6.51 6.90 7.35
CA GLN A 217 5.60 5.83 7.77
C GLN A 217 4.75 5.31 6.60
N LYS A 218 4.39 4.02 6.65
CA LYS A 218 3.64 3.30 5.61
C LYS A 218 4.33 3.36 4.24
N THR A 219 3.86 4.26 3.36
CA THR A 219 4.36 4.52 2.00
C THR A 219 4.79 5.99 1.84
N GLY A 220 4.80 6.76 2.94
CA GLY A 220 5.11 8.19 2.97
C GLY A 220 3.88 9.10 3.10
N TRP A 221 2.68 8.64 2.72
CA TRP A 221 1.46 9.45 2.77
C TRP A 221 0.19 8.64 3.01
N TYR A 222 -0.77 9.23 3.72
CA TYR A 222 -2.05 8.63 4.07
C TYR A 222 -3.13 9.05 3.06
N PHE A 223 -3.23 8.35 1.92
CA PHE A 223 -4.26 8.60 0.91
C PHE A 223 -5.68 8.22 1.37
N ASP A 224 -5.79 7.30 2.33
CA ASP A 224 -7.06 6.89 2.96
C ASP A 224 -7.78 8.07 3.64
N GLN A 225 -7.02 9.01 4.20
CA GLN A 225 -7.54 10.19 4.89
C GLN A 225 -7.95 11.36 3.96
N ARG A 226 -7.79 11.26 2.64
CA ARG A 226 -8.07 12.35 1.67
C ARG A 226 -9.46 12.96 1.82
N ARG A 227 -10.50 12.12 1.93
CA ARG A 227 -11.89 12.59 2.07
C ARG A 227 -12.16 13.23 3.42
N ASN A 228 -11.59 12.65 4.49
CA ASN A 228 -11.74 13.19 5.84
C ASN A 228 -11.05 14.56 5.95
N ARG A 229 -9.86 14.70 5.38
CA ARG A 229 -9.16 15.98 5.26
C ARG A 229 -9.97 17.04 4.51
N ALA A 230 -10.64 16.65 3.43
CA ALA A 230 -11.52 17.56 2.69
C ALA A 230 -12.75 17.97 3.51
N LEU A 231 -13.34 17.04 4.26
CA LEU A 231 -14.48 17.30 5.15
C LEU A 231 -14.11 18.30 6.26
N ILE A 232 -13.01 18.06 6.97
CA ILE A 232 -12.54 18.95 8.04
C ILE A 232 -12.22 20.35 7.50
N ALA A 233 -11.58 20.44 6.33
CA ALA A 233 -11.34 21.73 5.68
C ALA A 233 -12.65 22.52 5.42
N GLY A 234 -13.73 21.82 5.07
CA GLY A 234 -15.04 22.45 4.85
C GLY A 234 -15.71 22.98 6.13
N TRP A 235 -15.26 22.55 7.31
CA TRP A 235 -15.76 23.04 8.60
C TRP A 235 -14.85 24.09 9.24
N ALA A 236 -13.67 24.32 8.67
CA ALA A 236 -12.59 25.02 9.35
C ALA A 236 -12.72 26.56 9.33
N GLN A 237 -13.65 27.14 8.56
CA GLN A 237 -13.78 28.59 8.42
C GLN A 237 -13.87 29.31 9.77
N GLU A 238 -12.93 30.24 10.03
CA GLU A 238 -12.78 31.00 11.28
C GLU A 238 -12.59 30.16 12.57
N ALA A 239 -12.41 28.85 12.46
CA ALA A 239 -12.21 27.96 13.60
C ALA A 239 -10.77 28.02 14.11
N ARG A 240 -10.61 27.72 15.39
CA ARG A 240 -9.34 27.31 16.00
C ARG A 240 -9.32 25.78 16.04
N VAL A 241 -8.31 25.21 15.38
CA VAL A 241 -8.22 23.77 15.15
C VAL A 241 -7.03 23.18 15.92
N LEU A 242 -7.25 22.04 16.56
CA LEU A 242 -6.20 21.19 17.14
C LEU A 242 -6.10 19.90 16.33
N ASP A 243 -4.95 19.67 15.70
CA ASP A 243 -4.64 18.45 14.94
C ASP A 243 -3.64 17.60 15.74
N LEU A 244 -4.13 16.50 16.32
CA LEU A 244 -3.33 15.58 17.11
C LEU A 244 -2.82 14.42 16.26
N TYR A 245 -1.60 13.95 16.54
CA TYR A 245 -0.93 12.93 15.71
C TYR A 245 -0.85 13.37 14.24
N CYS A 246 -0.52 14.66 14.03
CA CYS A 246 -0.70 15.35 12.76
C CYS A 246 0.19 14.85 11.62
N HIS A 247 1.19 14.00 11.91
CA HIS A 247 2.17 13.51 10.94
C HIS A 247 2.81 14.70 10.18
N THR A 248 2.67 14.72 8.85
CA THR A 248 3.17 15.76 7.95
C THR A 248 2.13 16.88 7.73
N GLY A 249 1.26 17.12 8.72
CA GLY A 249 0.32 18.24 8.76
C GLY A 249 -0.90 18.08 7.85
N GLY A 250 -1.32 16.84 7.57
CA GLY A 250 -2.38 16.58 6.59
C GLY A 250 -3.69 17.32 6.91
N PHE A 251 -4.23 17.16 8.11
CA PHE A 251 -5.44 17.87 8.53
C PHE A 251 -5.14 19.34 8.81
N ALA A 252 -4.03 19.63 9.50
CA ALA A 252 -3.65 20.99 9.87
C ALA A 252 -3.58 21.96 8.68
N LEU A 253 -2.84 21.61 7.63
CA LEU A 253 -2.69 22.48 6.46
C LEU A 253 -4.00 22.58 5.65
N ARG A 254 -4.79 21.50 5.61
CA ARG A 254 -6.12 21.52 4.97
C ARG A 254 -7.09 22.41 5.70
N ALA A 255 -7.10 22.37 7.03
CA ALA A 255 -7.92 23.26 7.85
C ALA A 255 -7.50 24.73 7.67
N ALA A 256 -6.20 25.02 7.67
CA ALA A 256 -5.69 26.38 7.44
C ALA A 256 -6.05 26.91 6.05
N ALA A 257 -5.92 26.09 5.00
CA ALA A 257 -6.36 26.42 3.64
C ALA A 257 -7.89 26.56 3.53
N GLY A 258 -8.64 25.85 4.37
CA GLY A 258 -10.09 25.95 4.51
C GLY A 258 -10.59 27.14 5.34
N GLY A 259 -9.70 28.06 5.73
CA GLY A 259 -10.06 29.30 6.42
C GLY A 259 -9.96 29.26 7.95
N ALA A 260 -9.30 28.26 8.55
CA ALA A 260 -9.04 28.28 9.99
C ALA A 260 -8.27 29.54 10.40
N ARG A 261 -8.74 30.18 11.49
CA ARG A 261 -8.09 31.36 12.08
C ARG A 261 -6.72 31.00 12.67
N ARG A 262 -6.65 29.86 13.35
CA ARG A 262 -5.40 29.30 13.90
C ARG A 262 -5.48 27.78 13.96
N VAL A 263 -4.34 27.13 13.73
CA VAL A 263 -4.20 25.67 13.84
C VAL A 263 -3.00 25.35 14.72
N LEU A 264 -3.19 24.45 15.69
CA LEU A 264 -2.09 23.83 16.44
C LEU A 264 -2.00 22.37 16.04
N ALA A 265 -0.86 21.98 15.49
CA ALA A 265 -0.58 20.62 15.03
C ALA A 265 0.46 19.96 15.96
N VAL A 266 0.17 18.76 16.45
CA VAL A 266 0.99 18.08 17.48
C VAL A 266 1.41 16.70 16.98
N ASP A 267 2.71 16.39 17.09
CA ASP A 267 3.23 15.05 16.80
C ASP A 267 4.52 14.77 17.60
N THR A 268 4.89 13.50 17.72
CA THR A 268 6.15 13.06 18.32
C THR A 268 7.27 12.93 17.27
N ALA A 269 6.93 12.78 15.99
CA ALA A 269 7.89 12.60 14.92
C ALA A 269 8.44 13.93 14.41
N ARG A 270 9.57 14.39 14.95
CA ARG A 270 10.27 15.60 14.46
C ARG A 270 10.48 15.64 12.95
N PRO A 271 10.87 14.54 12.25
CA PRO A 271 11.02 14.58 10.80
C PRO A 271 9.71 14.88 10.07
N ALA A 272 8.58 14.38 10.58
CA ALA A 272 7.26 14.64 10.00
C ALA A 272 6.83 16.10 10.21
N LEU A 273 7.07 16.64 11.40
CA LEU A 273 6.81 18.07 11.70
C LEU A 273 7.65 18.99 10.82
N ALA A 274 8.93 18.69 10.58
CA ALA A 274 9.78 19.50 9.72
C ALA A 274 9.24 19.56 8.27
N LEU A 275 8.78 18.42 7.74
CA LEU A 275 8.13 18.36 6.43
C LEU A 275 6.80 19.16 6.40
N ALA A 276 6.06 19.14 7.50
CA ALA A 276 4.81 19.89 7.64
C ALA A 276 5.05 21.41 7.71
N GLU A 277 6.09 21.84 8.42
CA GLU A 277 6.53 23.24 8.51
C GLU A 277 6.98 23.77 7.15
N GLU A 278 7.77 22.99 6.41
CA GLU A 278 8.19 23.35 5.04
C GLU A 278 6.98 23.50 4.12
N ALA A 279 6.05 22.54 4.15
CA ALA A 279 4.80 22.62 3.39
C ALA A 279 3.95 23.83 3.82
N ALA A 280 3.85 24.14 5.11
CA ALA A 280 3.11 25.31 5.59
C ALA A 280 3.67 26.60 4.99
N ARG A 281 5.00 26.75 4.99
CA ARG A 281 5.67 27.92 4.42
C ARG A 281 5.42 28.05 2.91
N GLU A 282 5.54 26.95 2.17
CA GLU A 282 5.38 26.96 0.70
C GLU A 282 3.95 27.18 0.24
N ASN A 283 2.97 26.80 1.06
CA ASN A 283 1.56 27.09 0.80
C ASN A 283 1.13 28.46 1.35
N GLY A 284 2.02 29.26 1.96
CA GLY A 284 1.67 30.55 2.55
C GLY A 284 0.79 30.46 3.80
N LEU A 285 0.89 29.35 4.54
CA LEU A 285 0.07 29.03 5.72
C LEU A 285 0.85 29.13 7.03
N ALA A 286 2.13 29.49 7.00
CA ALA A 286 3.01 29.52 8.17
C ALA A 286 2.49 30.43 9.30
N ASP A 287 1.83 31.54 8.98
CA ASP A 287 1.27 32.46 9.99
C ASP A 287 0.03 31.91 10.71
N ARG A 288 -0.59 30.86 10.16
CA ARG A 288 -1.83 30.26 10.69
C ARG A 288 -1.61 28.93 11.39
N VAL A 289 -0.51 28.23 11.11
CA VAL A 289 -0.26 26.88 11.60
C VAL A 289 0.97 26.87 12.49
N ALA A 290 0.76 26.52 13.76
CA ALA A 290 1.84 26.27 14.71
C ALA A 290 2.03 24.76 14.89
N PHE A 291 3.29 24.32 14.91
CA PHE A 291 3.66 22.93 15.15
C PHE A 291 4.25 22.79 16.54
N ARG A 292 3.86 21.72 17.25
CA ARG A 292 4.35 21.42 18.60
C ARG A 292 4.81 19.97 18.65
N HIS A 293 6.11 19.80 18.85
CA HIS A 293 6.70 18.50 19.12
C HIS A 293 6.43 18.06 20.56
N GLY A 294 5.84 16.89 20.74
CA GLY A 294 5.67 16.29 22.07
C GLY A 294 4.72 15.10 22.10
N ASP A 295 4.72 14.39 23.24
CA ASP A 295 3.70 13.38 23.52
C ASP A 295 2.31 14.05 23.55
N VAL A 296 1.39 13.55 22.73
CA VAL A 296 0.06 14.14 22.56
C VAL A 296 -0.70 14.20 23.89
N ARG A 297 -0.59 13.18 24.75
CA ARG A 297 -1.29 13.17 26.03
C ARG A 297 -0.72 14.21 27.00
N ALA A 298 0.60 14.39 27.01
CA ALA A 298 1.26 15.43 27.79
C ALA A 298 0.86 16.83 27.31
N VAL A 299 0.89 17.06 25.99
CA VAL A 299 0.47 18.33 25.39
C VAL A 299 -1.00 18.64 25.71
N LEU A 300 -1.89 17.65 25.63
CA LEU A 300 -3.30 17.82 26.00
C LEU A 300 -3.49 18.20 27.47
N ARG A 301 -2.72 17.62 28.40
CA ARG A 301 -2.77 18.00 29.81
C ARG A 301 -2.36 19.46 30.01
N THR A 302 -1.28 19.90 29.36
CA THR A 302 -0.82 21.29 29.42
C THR A 302 -1.87 22.26 28.86
N LEU A 303 -2.40 21.98 27.67
CA LEU A 303 -3.46 22.80 27.06
C LEU A 303 -4.71 22.88 27.95
N GLY A 304 -5.05 21.77 28.62
CA GLY A 304 -6.15 21.72 29.60
C GLY A 304 -5.92 22.60 30.82
N GLN A 305 -4.69 22.62 31.36
CA GLN A 305 -4.28 23.49 32.48
C GLN A 305 -4.25 24.97 32.09
N GLU A 306 -3.87 25.27 30.85
CA GLU A 306 -3.87 26.62 30.26
C GLU A 306 -5.30 27.12 29.94
N GLY A 307 -6.33 26.27 30.08
CA GLY A 307 -7.71 26.63 29.79
C GLY A 307 -8.01 26.75 28.29
N GLU A 308 -7.16 26.20 27.43
CA GLU A 308 -7.28 26.35 25.98
C GLU A 308 -8.56 25.70 25.44
N ARG A 309 -9.13 26.31 24.39
CA ARG A 309 -10.36 25.87 23.72
C ARG A 309 -10.17 25.90 22.21
N PHE A 310 -10.80 24.93 21.56
CA PHE A 310 -10.76 24.70 20.11
C PHE A 310 -12.17 24.36 19.64
N GLU A 311 -12.58 24.90 18.50
CA GLU A 311 -13.86 24.55 17.88
C GLU A 311 -13.79 23.20 17.16
N ILE A 312 -12.59 22.79 16.70
CA ILE A 312 -12.36 21.50 16.04
C ILE A 312 -11.14 20.81 16.65
N VAL A 313 -11.30 19.53 17.01
CA VAL A 313 -10.21 18.65 17.44
C VAL A 313 -10.21 17.41 16.54
N VAL A 314 -9.07 17.16 15.90
CA VAL A 314 -8.79 15.94 15.12
C VAL A 314 -7.84 15.06 15.94
N ALA A 315 -8.15 13.76 16.07
CA ALA A 315 -7.41 12.82 16.91
C ALA A 315 -7.39 11.40 16.32
#